data_AF-A0A6V6ZG99-F1
#
_entry.id   AF-A0A6V6ZG99-F1
#
_cell.length_a   1.000
_cell.length_b   1.000
_cell.length_c   1.000
_cell.angle_alpha   90.00
_cell.angle_beta   90.00
_cell.angle_gamma   90.00
#
_symmetry.space_group_name_H-M   'P 1'
#
loop_
_entity.id
_entity.type
_entity.pdbx_description
1 polymer ?
#
loop_
_entity_poly.entity_id
_entity_poly.type
_entity_poly.pdbx_seq_one_letter_code
_entity_poly.pdbx_strand_id
1 'polypeptide(L)'
;MKKFYIILAISIFLTSCQRKVSEEGKVAQREFSADSLKKYNFKLLHTDYEFEFSNRQFKIDFYKFSDTIKLSNVEENEIARIFFENYIDTLKGDNFVSEAEKPVIMPSFGDSFYIYQNGAKKSFFRILNGEYKSLDNLNQHEKNILFFRNDLMSVLKKNPDFKRCVDTLKAVKKYDKRLFL
;
A
#
# COMPACT_ATOMS: atom_id res chain seq x y z
N MET A 1 59.37 35.69 -3.14
CA MET A 1 58.61 34.99 -2.07
C MET A 1 57.19 35.54 -2.13
N LYS A 2 56.08 34.84 -2.39
CA LYS A 2 55.68 33.46 -2.09
C LYS A 2 54.76 32.92 -3.20
N LYS A 3 55.05 31.67 -3.59
CA LYS A 3 54.21 30.54 -4.02
C LYS A 3 52.88 30.78 -4.78
N PHE A 4 52.90 30.25 -6.01
CA PHE A 4 51.79 29.63 -6.75
C PHE A 4 50.90 28.73 -5.87
N TYR A 5 49.58 28.69 -6.15
CA TYR A 5 48.87 27.49 -6.64
C TYR A 5 47.62 27.92 -7.42
N ILE A 6 47.40 27.21 -8.53
CA ILE A 6 46.37 27.38 -9.55
C ILE A 6 45.27 26.31 -9.28
N ILE A 7 44.09 26.50 -9.89
CA ILE A 7 43.07 25.50 -10.30
C ILE A 7 42.07 25.15 -9.16
N LEU A 8 40.74 25.05 -9.30
CA LEU A 8 39.82 24.86 -10.43
C LEU A 8 38.40 25.31 -10.04
N ALA A 9 37.63 25.74 -11.03
CA ALA A 9 36.21 26.08 -10.97
C ALA A 9 35.31 24.92 -10.54
N ILE A 10 34.15 25.24 -9.95
CA ILE A 10 32.82 24.75 -10.39
C ILE A 10 31.82 25.90 -10.14
N SER A 11 31.39 26.51 -11.23
CA SER A 11 30.23 27.37 -11.30
C SER A 11 28.99 26.49 -11.22
N ILE A 12 28.15 26.65 -10.20
CA ILE A 12 26.75 26.23 -10.27
C ILE A 12 25.91 27.50 -10.24
N PHE A 13 25.44 27.82 -11.44
CA PHE A 13 24.27 28.63 -11.74
C PHE A 13 23.17 28.46 -10.67
N LEU A 14 22.92 29.50 -9.88
CA LEU A 14 21.60 29.73 -9.27
C LEU A 14 20.88 30.81 -10.09
N THR A 15 20.65 30.50 -11.36
CA THR A 15 19.45 30.98 -12.04
C THR A 15 18.60 29.76 -12.36
N SER A 16 17.58 29.52 -11.56
CA SER A 16 16.43 28.75 -12.03
C SER A 16 15.15 29.32 -11.47
N CYS A 17 14.47 30.02 -12.36
CA CYS A 17 13.03 30.12 -12.47
C CYS A 17 12.24 30.67 -11.27
N GLN A 18 12.12 32.00 -11.24
CA GLN A 18 10.78 32.56 -11.15
C GLN A 18 9.95 32.08 -12.35
N ARG A 19 9.27 30.94 -12.21
CA ARG A 19 8.14 30.58 -13.08
C ARG A 19 6.87 30.90 -12.31
N LYS A 20 6.30 32.09 -12.57
CA LYS A 20 4.85 32.25 -12.50
C LYS A 20 4.27 31.35 -13.60
N VAL A 21 3.70 30.21 -13.21
CA VAL A 21 2.81 29.41 -14.05
C VAL A 21 1.59 29.03 -13.23
N SER A 22 0.48 29.58 -13.70
CA SER A 22 -0.95 29.31 -13.51
C SER A 22 -1.54 29.15 -12.10
N GLU A 23 -2.41 30.11 -11.79
CA GLU A 23 -3.69 29.86 -11.12
C GLU A 23 -4.45 28.71 -11.83
N GLU A 24 -5.31 28.02 -11.08
CA GLU A 24 -6.08 26.82 -11.44
C GLU A 24 -5.35 25.47 -11.22
N GLY A 25 -5.68 24.80 -10.11
CA GLY A 25 -5.45 23.35 -9.95
C GLY A 25 -4.48 22.88 -8.86
N LYS A 26 -4.07 23.72 -7.89
CA LYS A 26 -3.27 23.24 -6.75
C LYS A 26 -4.13 22.40 -5.81
N VAL A 27 -4.19 21.09 -6.05
CA VAL A 27 -4.58 20.11 -5.03
C VAL A 27 -3.66 20.34 -3.83
N ALA A 28 -4.23 20.78 -2.71
CA ALA A 28 -3.45 20.99 -1.49
C ALA A 28 -2.69 19.70 -1.17
N GLN A 29 -1.36 19.78 -1.19
CA GLN A 29 -0.51 18.64 -0.87
C GLN A 29 -0.73 18.38 0.63
N ARG A 30 -1.49 17.33 0.93
CA ARG A 30 -1.80 16.97 2.32
C ARG A 30 -0.47 16.65 3.01
N GLU A 31 -0.20 17.29 4.14
CA GLU A 31 0.98 16.94 4.94
C GLU A 31 0.77 15.57 5.59
N PHE A 32 1.77 14.69 5.45
CA PHE A 32 1.72 13.32 5.94
C PHE A 32 2.89 13.04 6.89
N SER A 33 2.61 12.37 8.00
CA SER A 33 3.61 11.82 8.90
C SER A 33 3.16 10.45 9.41
N ALA A 34 4.09 9.57 9.79
CA ALA A 34 3.76 8.32 10.49
C ALA A 34 2.92 8.57 11.76
N ASP A 35 3.13 9.70 12.43
CA ASP A 35 2.32 10.12 13.59
C ASP A 35 0.84 10.30 13.24
N SER A 36 0.56 10.80 12.04
CA SER A 36 -0.82 10.98 11.55
C SER A 36 -1.54 9.63 11.36
N LEU A 37 -0.79 8.57 11.07
CA LEU A 37 -1.30 7.22 10.90
C LEU A 37 -1.56 6.51 12.25
N LYS A 38 -1.01 6.99 13.38
CA LYS A 38 -1.16 6.33 14.70
C LYS A 38 -2.61 6.14 15.14
N LYS A 39 -3.52 7.02 14.71
CA LYS A 39 -4.97 6.91 14.99
C LYS A 39 -5.68 5.89 14.11
N TYR A 40 -4.99 5.35 13.11
CA TYR A 40 -5.51 4.38 12.17
C TYR A 40 -4.82 3.03 12.35
N ASN A 41 -5.57 1.97 12.09
CA ASN A 41 -5.03 0.65 11.86
C ASN A 41 -5.69 0.08 10.61
N PHE A 42 -4.98 -0.78 9.88
CA PHE A 42 -5.60 -1.57 8.84
C PHE A 42 -5.18 -3.03 8.91
N LYS A 43 -6.10 -3.91 8.54
CA LYS A 43 -5.88 -5.35 8.41
C LYS A 43 -6.09 -5.72 6.94
N LEU A 44 -5.04 -6.17 6.29
CA LEU A 44 -5.10 -6.81 4.97
C LEU A 44 -5.51 -8.27 5.16
N LEU A 45 -6.54 -8.68 4.44
CA LEU A 45 -6.98 -10.05 4.31
C LEU A 45 -6.72 -10.50 2.87
N HIS A 46 -5.81 -11.43 2.71
CA HIS A 46 -5.65 -12.19 1.49
C HIS A 46 -6.33 -13.55 1.68
N THR A 47 -6.64 -14.26 0.59
CA THR A 47 -7.25 -15.60 0.62
C THR A 47 -6.55 -16.59 1.56
N ASP A 48 -5.25 -16.39 1.80
CA ASP A 48 -4.38 -17.37 2.46
C ASP A 48 -3.66 -16.83 3.69
N TYR A 49 -3.74 -15.53 3.93
CA TYR A 49 -3.03 -14.92 5.04
C TYR A 49 -3.71 -13.61 5.44
N GLU A 50 -3.42 -13.22 6.67
CA GLU A 50 -3.81 -11.93 7.20
C GLU A 50 -2.55 -11.15 7.59
N PHE A 51 -2.55 -9.84 7.36
CA PHE A 51 -1.54 -8.94 7.86
C PHE A 51 -2.20 -7.78 8.59
N GLU A 52 -1.95 -7.66 9.89
CA GLU A 52 -2.41 -6.54 10.69
C GLU A 52 -1.29 -5.52 10.86
N PHE A 53 -1.56 -4.27 10.50
CA PHE A 53 -0.56 -3.23 10.53
C PHE A 53 -0.16 -2.90 11.98
N SER A 54 -1.10 -2.58 12.89
CA SER A 54 -0.83 -2.09 14.25
C SER A 54 0.23 -2.87 15.04
N ASN A 55 0.18 -4.20 14.98
CA ASN A 55 1.08 -5.13 15.67
C ASN A 55 2.07 -5.80 14.72
N ARG A 56 2.03 -5.44 13.43
CA ARG A 56 2.84 -6.00 12.35
C ARG A 56 2.72 -7.51 12.20
N GLN A 57 1.60 -8.08 12.63
CA GLN A 57 1.43 -9.53 12.71
C GLN A 57 0.98 -10.09 11.35
N PHE A 58 1.76 -11.02 10.82
CA PHE A 58 1.39 -11.87 9.70
C PHE A 58 0.85 -13.19 10.25
N LYS A 59 -0.28 -13.66 9.72
CA LYS A 59 -0.91 -14.92 10.11
C LYS A 59 -1.29 -15.74 8.91
N ILE A 60 -1.11 -17.05 9.02
CA ILE A 60 -1.76 -18.03 8.16
C ILE A 60 -2.55 -18.95 9.08
N ASP A 61 -3.80 -18.60 9.32
CA ASP A 61 -4.66 -19.27 10.30
C ASP A 61 -4.73 -20.78 10.05
N PHE A 62 -4.86 -21.16 8.77
CA PHE A 62 -4.96 -22.55 8.38
C PHE A 62 -3.76 -23.39 8.85
N TYR A 63 -2.53 -22.88 8.71
CA TYR A 63 -1.31 -23.59 9.13
C TYR A 63 -0.87 -23.25 10.56
N LYS A 64 -1.69 -22.50 11.32
CA LYS A 64 -1.34 -21.97 12.65
C LYS A 64 0.03 -21.26 12.68
N PHE A 65 0.39 -20.64 11.57
CA PHE A 65 1.63 -19.89 11.43
C PHE A 65 1.37 -18.44 11.79
N SER A 66 2.25 -17.85 12.59
CA SER A 66 2.28 -16.42 12.82
C SER A 66 3.71 -15.95 12.99
N ASP A 67 4.00 -14.79 12.40
CA ASP A 67 5.29 -14.12 12.51
C ASP A 67 5.08 -12.60 12.53
N THR A 68 6.09 -11.85 12.93
CA THR A 68 6.06 -10.38 12.98
C THR A 68 6.92 -9.81 11.86
N ILE A 69 6.34 -8.87 11.11
CA ILE A 69 7.03 -8.19 10.02
C ILE A 69 7.73 -6.94 10.56
N LYS A 70 9.06 -6.88 10.54
CA LYS A 70 9.76 -5.66 10.94
C LYS A 70 9.73 -4.66 9.79
N LEU A 71 9.08 -3.53 10.01
CA LEU A 71 9.10 -2.39 9.11
C LEU A 71 10.14 -1.39 9.58
N SER A 72 10.98 -0.92 8.66
CA SER A 72 11.85 0.22 8.86
C SER A 72 11.03 1.53 8.89
N ASN A 73 11.59 2.58 9.49
CA ASN A 73 10.95 3.91 9.50
C ASN A 73 10.64 4.42 8.08
N VAL A 74 11.44 4.07 7.08
CA VAL A 74 11.21 4.44 5.68
C VAL A 74 9.96 3.73 5.14
N GLU A 75 9.82 2.43 5.38
CA GLU A 75 8.63 1.67 4.97
C GLU A 75 7.37 2.15 5.70
N GLU A 76 7.47 2.46 6.98
CA GLU A 76 6.33 2.98 7.75
C GLU A 76 5.85 4.35 7.24
N ASN A 77 6.79 5.26 6.97
CA ASN A 77 6.46 6.56 6.38
C ASN A 77 5.88 6.43 4.99
N GLU A 78 6.40 5.50 4.17
CA GLU A 78 5.89 5.25 2.84
C GLU A 78 4.46 4.69 2.86
N ILE A 79 4.18 3.75 3.76
CA ILE A 79 2.82 3.22 3.95
C ILE A 79 1.86 4.32 4.44
N ALA A 80 2.31 5.20 5.34
CA ALA A 80 1.51 6.34 5.77
C ALA A 80 1.21 7.28 4.60
N ARG A 81 2.22 7.63 3.79
CA ARG A 81 2.06 8.43 2.57
C ARG A 81 1.02 7.81 1.63
N ILE A 82 1.18 6.53 1.29
CA ILE A 82 0.27 5.78 0.42
C ILE A 82 -1.17 5.80 0.95
N PHE A 83 -1.36 5.62 2.26
CA PHE A 83 -2.68 5.63 2.90
C PHE A 83 -3.41 6.96 2.72
N PHE A 84 -2.71 8.08 2.94
CA PHE A 84 -3.35 9.39 2.92
C PHE A 84 -3.42 10.02 1.52
N GLU A 85 -2.44 9.76 0.64
CA GLU A 85 -2.49 10.18 -0.77
C GLU A 85 -3.65 9.53 -1.52
N ASN A 86 -3.97 8.27 -1.19
CA ASN A 86 -5.12 7.57 -1.72
C ASN A 86 -6.42 7.85 -0.94
N TYR A 87 -6.44 8.87 -0.07
CA TYR A 87 -7.63 9.30 0.67
C TYR A 87 -8.36 8.18 1.44
N ILE A 88 -7.65 7.12 1.84
CA ILE A 88 -8.25 5.98 2.53
C ILE A 88 -8.86 6.39 3.86
N ASP A 89 -8.24 7.38 4.51
CA ASP A 89 -8.70 8.01 5.73
C ASP A 89 -10.01 8.79 5.57
N THR A 90 -10.50 9.03 4.36
CA THR A 90 -11.78 9.73 4.14
C THR A 90 -12.94 8.76 3.85
N LEU A 91 -12.62 7.57 3.35
CA LEU A 91 -13.60 6.55 2.99
C LEU A 91 -14.31 6.03 4.25
N LYS A 92 -15.59 5.66 4.11
CA LYS A 92 -16.44 5.12 5.17
C LYS A 92 -17.28 3.95 4.66
N GLY A 93 -17.73 3.10 5.58
CA GLY A 93 -18.65 2.02 5.27
C GLY A 93 -18.02 0.89 4.46
N ASP A 94 -18.86 0.02 3.92
CA ASP A 94 -18.45 -1.14 3.16
C ASP A 94 -18.37 -0.76 1.67
N ASN A 95 -17.20 -0.92 1.05
CA ASN A 95 -16.94 -0.56 -0.33
C ASN A 95 -16.55 -1.83 -1.11
N PHE A 96 -17.17 -2.02 -2.26
CA PHE A 96 -16.88 -3.11 -3.18
C PHE A 96 -16.20 -2.54 -4.40
N VAL A 97 -15.07 -3.13 -4.79
CA VAL A 97 -14.28 -2.67 -5.92
C VAL A 97 -14.08 -3.85 -6.85
N SER A 98 -14.55 -3.71 -8.09
CA SER A 98 -14.34 -4.74 -9.11
C SER A 98 -13.00 -4.52 -9.79
N GLU A 99 -12.14 -5.53 -9.76
CA GLU A 99 -10.85 -5.52 -10.46
C GLU A 99 -10.73 -6.81 -11.25
N ALA A 100 -10.64 -6.71 -12.57
CA ALA A 100 -10.19 -7.85 -13.36
C ALA A 100 -9.33 -7.37 -14.51
N GLU A 101 -8.22 -8.05 -14.75
CA GLU A 101 -7.46 -7.87 -15.99
C GLU A 101 -8.22 -8.45 -17.19
N LYS A 102 -9.07 -9.47 -16.94
CA LYS A 102 -9.96 -10.12 -17.91
C LYS A 102 -11.23 -10.63 -17.22
N PRO A 103 -12.38 -10.69 -17.92
CA PRO A 103 -13.57 -11.33 -17.38
C PRO A 103 -13.29 -12.80 -17.10
N VAL A 104 -13.71 -13.30 -15.94
CA VAL A 104 -13.60 -14.71 -15.57
C VAL A 104 -14.99 -15.29 -15.30
N ILE A 105 -15.15 -16.58 -15.57
CA ILE A 105 -16.43 -17.28 -15.42
C ILE A 105 -16.86 -17.34 -13.94
N MET A 106 -15.89 -17.42 -13.02
CA MET A 106 -16.14 -17.50 -11.59
C MET A 106 -15.30 -16.44 -10.87
N PRO A 107 -15.88 -15.25 -10.60
CA PRO A 107 -15.21 -14.23 -9.81
C PRO A 107 -14.82 -14.77 -8.44
N SER A 108 -13.73 -14.26 -7.89
CA SER A 108 -13.26 -14.62 -6.56
C SER A 108 -13.06 -13.37 -5.70
N PHE A 109 -13.14 -13.54 -4.40
CA PHE A 109 -12.73 -12.49 -3.47
C PHE A 109 -11.21 -12.43 -3.47
N GLY A 110 -10.66 -11.31 -3.94
CA GLY A 110 -9.24 -11.01 -3.87
C GLY A 110 -8.89 -10.47 -2.50
N ASP A 111 -8.12 -9.39 -2.48
CA ASP A 111 -7.73 -8.73 -1.25
C ASP A 111 -8.92 -8.01 -0.59
N SER A 112 -8.95 -7.98 0.73
CA SER A 112 -9.87 -7.16 1.50
C SER A 112 -9.14 -6.38 2.59
N PHE A 113 -9.68 -5.23 2.97
CA PHE A 113 -9.10 -4.38 4.01
C PHE A 113 -10.15 -4.03 5.05
N TYR A 114 -9.83 -4.26 6.32
CA TYR A 114 -10.51 -3.56 7.40
C TYR A 114 -9.72 -2.31 7.76
N ILE A 115 -10.38 -1.15 7.75
CA ILE A 115 -9.81 0.11 8.22
C ILE A 115 -10.45 0.46 9.56
N TYR A 116 -9.62 0.71 10.55
CA TYR A 116 -10.01 1.13 11.88
C TYR A 116 -9.52 2.55 12.15
N GLN A 117 -10.32 3.33 12.87
CA GLN A 117 -9.93 4.63 13.40
C GLN A 117 -10.23 4.66 14.89
N ASN A 118 -9.23 4.96 15.71
CA ASN A 118 -9.34 4.95 17.18
C ASN A 118 -9.93 3.63 17.72
N GLY A 119 -9.53 2.49 17.12
CA GLY A 119 -10.01 1.16 17.51
C GLY A 119 -11.38 0.75 16.97
N ALA A 120 -12.18 1.69 16.43
CA ALA A 120 -13.48 1.37 15.83
C ALA A 120 -13.37 1.07 14.34
N LYS A 121 -14.10 0.06 13.84
CA LYS A 121 -14.21 -0.19 12.38
C LYS A 121 -14.78 1.06 11.73
N LYS A 122 -14.03 1.62 10.77
CA LYS A 122 -14.43 2.77 9.96
C LYS A 122 -14.94 2.33 8.60
N SER A 123 -14.20 1.43 7.96
CA SER A 123 -14.47 0.99 6.60
C SER A 123 -14.08 -0.47 6.42
N PHE A 124 -14.73 -1.12 5.47
CA PHE A 124 -14.30 -2.40 4.93
C PHE A 124 -14.25 -2.31 3.41
N PHE A 125 -13.13 -2.68 2.81
CA PHE A 125 -12.99 -2.72 1.37
C PHE A 125 -12.88 -4.18 0.93
N ARG A 126 -13.65 -4.56 -0.08
CA ARG A 126 -13.57 -5.88 -0.69
C ARG A 126 -13.27 -5.73 -2.18
N ILE A 127 -12.16 -6.30 -2.61
CA ILE A 127 -11.74 -6.28 -4.01
C ILE A 127 -12.16 -7.61 -4.64
N LEU A 128 -12.99 -7.51 -5.69
CA LEU A 128 -13.51 -8.65 -6.45
C LEU A 128 -12.59 -8.89 -7.64
N ASN A 129 -11.97 -10.06 -7.69
CA ASN A 129 -11.26 -10.52 -8.87
C ASN A 129 -12.28 -11.11 -9.84
N GLY A 130 -12.31 -10.63 -11.09
CA GLY A 130 -13.04 -11.32 -12.17
C GLY A 130 -14.24 -10.61 -12.78
N GLU A 131 -14.71 -9.53 -12.16
CA GLU A 131 -15.63 -8.58 -12.77
C GLU A 131 -14.81 -7.51 -13.49
N TYR A 132 -14.62 -7.69 -14.80
CA TYR A 132 -13.82 -6.74 -15.58
C TYR A 132 -14.49 -5.36 -15.61
N LYS A 133 -13.85 -4.40 -14.96
CA LYS A 133 -14.03 -2.97 -15.18
C LYS A 133 -12.66 -2.39 -15.52
N SER A 134 -12.54 -1.73 -16.66
CA SER A 134 -11.33 -0.97 -16.97
C SER A 134 -11.12 0.11 -15.91
N LEU A 135 -9.86 0.43 -15.62
CA LEU A 135 -9.51 1.45 -14.62
C LEU A 135 -10.22 2.77 -14.89
N ASP A 136 -10.36 3.16 -16.16
CA ASP A 136 -11.03 4.42 -16.56
C ASP A 136 -12.50 4.47 -16.13
N ASN A 137 -13.18 3.31 -16.10
CA ASN A 137 -14.58 3.19 -15.73
C ASN A 137 -14.80 3.11 -14.21
N LEU A 138 -13.73 3.05 -13.42
CA LEU A 138 -13.82 3.10 -11.97
C LEU A 138 -14.03 4.53 -11.49
N ASN A 139 -14.88 4.69 -10.48
CA ASN A 139 -15.01 5.95 -9.78
C ASN A 139 -13.73 6.26 -8.97
N GLN A 140 -13.60 7.50 -8.49
CA GLN A 140 -12.38 7.91 -7.78
C GLN A 140 -12.12 7.11 -6.50
N HIS A 141 -13.18 6.70 -5.77
CA HIS A 141 -13.02 5.89 -4.56
C HIS A 141 -12.52 4.48 -4.88
N GLU A 142 -13.05 3.85 -5.93
CA GLU A 142 -12.57 2.56 -6.43
C GLU A 142 -11.10 2.64 -6.85
N LYS A 143 -10.72 3.66 -7.64
CA LYS A 143 -9.32 3.91 -8.05
C LYS A 143 -8.39 4.06 -6.84
N ASN A 144 -8.79 4.88 -5.89
CA ASN A 144 -8.04 5.12 -4.66
C ASN A 144 -7.79 3.82 -3.87
N ILE A 145 -8.80 2.95 -3.75
CA ILE A 145 -8.66 1.66 -3.05
C ILE A 145 -7.68 0.75 -3.81
N LEU A 146 -7.76 0.68 -5.14
CA LEU A 146 -6.85 -0.15 -5.93
C LEU A 146 -5.41 0.35 -5.89
N PHE A 147 -5.19 1.66 -6.00
CA PHE A 147 -3.87 2.26 -5.88
C PHE A 147 -3.28 2.04 -4.49
N PHE A 148 -4.07 2.25 -3.43
CA PHE A 148 -3.65 1.91 -2.07
C PHE A 148 -3.22 0.45 -1.94
N ARG A 149 -4.05 -0.49 -2.45
CA ARG A 149 -3.73 -1.92 -2.43
C ARG A 149 -2.40 -2.20 -3.14
N ASN A 150 -2.25 -1.70 -4.37
CA ASN A 150 -1.10 -2.01 -5.22
C ASN A 150 0.20 -1.44 -4.65
N ASP A 151 0.17 -0.19 -4.19
CA ASP A 151 1.33 0.49 -3.65
C ASP A 151 1.74 -0.11 -2.29
N LEU A 152 0.78 -0.40 -1.42
CA LEU A 152 1.04 -1.11 -0.16
C LEU A 152 1.73 -2.46 -0.43
N MET A 153 1.19 -3.25 -1.37
CA MET A 153 1.78 -4.54 -1.72
C MET A 153 3.18 -4.39 -2.35
N SER A 154 3.45 -3.31 -3.07
CA SER A 154 4.79 -3.00 -3.61
C SER A 154 5.81 -2.77 -2.49
N VAL A 155 5.42 -2.07 -1.42
CA VAL A 155 6.26 -1.88 -0.23
C VAL A 155 6.48 -3.23 0.48
N LEU A 156 5.39 -3.93 0.80
CA LEU A 156 5.47 -5.19 1.56
C LEU A 156 6.25 -6.29 0.83
N LYS A 157 6.11 -6.42 -0.49
CA LYS A 157 6.85 -7.44 -1.27
C LYS A 157 8.37 -7.22 -1.29
N LYS A 158 8.84 -5.98 -1.06
CA LYS A 158 10.26 -5.65 -0.93
C LYS A 158 10.80 -5.92 0.48
N ASN A 159 9.92 -5.97 1.49
CA ASN A 159 10.30 -6.25 2.86
C ASN A 159 10.75 -7.72 3.03
N PRO A 160 11.93 -7.99 3.62
CA PRO A 160 12.47 -9.34 3.71
C PRO A 160 11.67 -10.26 4.65
N ASP A 161 11.11 -9.74 5.74
CA ASP A 161 10.30 -10.53 6.68
C ASP A 161 8.97 -10.92 6.04
N PHE A 162 8.32 -9.98 5.34
CA PHE A 162 7.08 -10.25 4.62
C PHE A 162 7.30 -11.27 3.50
N LYS A 163 8.39 -11.10 2.73
CA LYS A 163 8.78 -12.06 1.69
C LYS A 163 9.02 -13.45 2.28
N ARG A 164 9.74 -13.56 3.40
CA ARG A 164 9.95 -14.84 4.10
C ARG A 164 8.61 -15.50 4.47
N CYS A 165 7.67 -14.76 5.04
CA CYS A 165 6.36 -15.28 5.42
C CYS A 165 5.57 -15.82 4.21
N VAL A 166 5.55 -15.05 3.12
CA VAL A 166 4.89 -15.46 1.87
C VAL A 166 5.60 -16.67 1.22
N ASP A 167 6.92 -16.75 1.30
CA ASP A 167 7.66 -17.91 0.78
C ASP A 167 7.44 -19.16 1.65
N THR A 168 7.31 -19.02 2.97
CA THR A 168 6.86 -20.10 3.87
C THR A 168 5.48 -20.60 3.45
N LEU A 169 4.52 -19.70 3.19
CA LEU A 169 3.19 -20.05 2.68
C LEU A 169 3.29 -20.87 1.39
N LYS A 170 4.09 -20.43 0.41
CA LYS A 170 4.28 -21.15 -0.86
C LYS A 170 4.88 -22.54 -0.63
N ALA A 171 5.86 -22.64 0.27
CA ALA A 171 6.53 -23.90 0.59
C ALA A 171 5.53 -24.91 1.19
N VAL A 172 4.72 -24.50 2.17
CA VAL A 172 3.72 -25.40 2.77
C VAL A 172 2.60 -25.76 1.79
N LYS A 173 2.16 -24.80 0.96
CA LYS A 173 1.15 -25.05 -0.08
C LYS A 173 1.59 -26.05 -1.14
N LYS A 174 2.88 -26.11 -1.47
CA LYS A 174 3.41 -27.10 -2.43
C LYS A 174 3.17 -28.55 -1.99
N TYR A 175 3.16 -28.79 -0.68
CA TYR A 175 2.91 -30.11 -0.10
C TYR A 175 1.46 -30.30 0.32
N ASP A 176 0.62 -29.30 0.08
CA ASP A 176 -0.79 -29.35 0.38
C ASP A 176 -1.51 -30.14 -0.72
N LYS A 177 -1.76 -31.42 -0.45
CA LYS A 177 -2.43 -32.34 -1.36
C LYS A 177 -3.96 -32.22 -1.33
N ARG A 178 -4.50 -31.21 -0.66
CA ARG A 178 -5.95 -31.04 -0.53
C ARG A 178 -6.48 -30.37 -1.79
N LEU A 179 -7.08 -31.19 -2.64
CA LEU A 179 -8.01 -30.73 -3.67
C LEU A 179 -9.31 -30.33 -2.96
N PHE A 180 -9.71 -29.08 -3.15
CA PHE A 180 -11.07 -28.52 -2.98
C PHE A 180 -11.96 -29.23 -1.94
N LEU A 181 -12.18 -28.59 -0.79
CA LEU A 181 -13.40 -28.79 0.00
C LEU A 181 -14.44 -27.77 -0.44
#